data_AF-A0A257X532-F1
#
_entry.id   AF-A0A257X532-F1
#
_cell.length_a   1.000
_cell.length_b   1.000
_cell.length_c   1.000
_cell.angle_alpha   90.00
_cell.angle_beta   90.00
_cell.angle_gamma   90.00
#
_symmetry.space_group_name_H-M   'P 1'
#
loop_
_entity.id
_entity.type
_entity.pdbx_description
1 polymer ?
#
loop_
_entity_poly.entity_id
_entity_poly.type
_entity_poly.pdbx_seq_one_letter_code
_entity_poly.pdbx_strand_id
1 'polypeptide(L)'
;MNAGITGLVLAGGLGRRMGGIDKGLQDFRGRPMASHVIERLAPQVDALLVNANQNSERYAAFAHPVIPDAIGGYAGPLAGLHAGL
;
A
#
# COMPACT_ATOMS: atom_id res chain seq x y z
N MET A 1 -5.71 9.92 -26.62
CA MET A 1 -6.16 9.38 -25.33
C MET A 1 -5.01 9.58 -24.37
N ASN A 2 -5.20 10.39 -23.32
CA ASN A 2 -4.19 10.45 -22.27
C ASN A 2 -4.36 9.15 -21.46
N ALA A 3 -3.34 8.30 -21.41
CA ALA A 3 -3.42 7.09 -20.60
C ALA A 3 -3.41 7.54 -19.13
N GLY A 4 -4.45 7.16 -18.39
CA GLY A 4 -4.56 7.51 -16.97
C GLY A 4 -3.39 6.91 -16.17
N ILE A 5 -2.96 7.63 -15.13
CA ILE A 5 -1.89 7.20 -14.23
C ILE A 5 -2.53 6.56 -13.00
N THR A 6 -2.19 5.31 -12.72
CA THR A 6 -2.54 4.64 -11.46
C THR A 6 -1.41 4.79 -10.44
N GLY A 7 -1.73 5.29 -9.26
CA GLY A 7 -0.84 5.31 -8.10
C GLY A 7 -0.92 3.99 -7.33
N LEU A 8 0.23 3.49 -6.87
CA LEU A 8 0.31 2.29 -6.05
C LEU A 8 1.07 2.58 -4.76
N VAL A 9 0.40 2.42 -3.61
CA VAL A 9 1.04 2.48 -2.29
C VAL A 9 1.47 1.07 -1.89
N LEU A 10 2.78 0.82 -1.86
CA LEU A 10 3.35 -0.44 -1.39
C LEU A 10 3.38 -0.47 0.14
N ALA A 11 2.37 -1.09 0.75
CA ALA A 11 2.21 -1.23 2.19
C ALA A 11 2.45 -2.66 2.71
N GLY A 12 2.85 -3.58 1.81
CA GLY A 12 3.23 -4.95 2.15
C GLY A 12 4.66 -5.10 2.70
N GLY A 13 4.98 -6.33 3.11
CA GLY A 13 6.30 -6.71 3.61
C GLY A 13 6.30 -7.14 5.07
N LEU A 14 7.45 -7.61 5.54
CA LEU A 14 7.57 -8.29 6.83
C LEU A 14 7.84 -7.37 8.04
N GLY A 15 8.05 -6.07 7.85
CA GLY A 15 8.30 -5.16 8.98
C GLY A 15 9.48 -5.54 9.87
N ARG A 16 10.46 -6.34 9.39
CA ARG A 16 11.50 -6.96 10.23
C ARG A 16 12.29 -5.97 11.09
N ARG A 17 12.57 -4.77 10.54
CA ARG A 17 13.28 -3.69 11.24
C ARG A 17 12.43 -2.97 12.29
N MET A 18 11.12 -3.20 12.27
CA MET A 18 10.14 -2.67 13.23
C MET A 18 9.58 -3.79 14.12
N GLY A 19 10.30 -4.90 14.29
CA GLY A 19 9.85 -6.00 15.15
C GLY A 19 8.71 -6.84 14.58
N GLY A 20 8.53 -6.86 13.25
CA GLY A 20 7.48 -7.65 12.60
C GLY A 20 6.12 -6.96 12.53
N ILE A 21 6.01 -5.72 13.01
CA ILE A 21 4.77 -4.96 12.96
C ILE A 21 4.54 -4.37 11.56
N ASP A 22 3.26 -4.17 11.24
CA ASP A 22 2.85 -3.54 10.00
C ASP A 22 3.21 -2.05 9.97
N LYS A 23 4.26 -1.69 9.22
CA LYS A 23 4.78 -0.32 9.14
C LYS A 23 3.71 0.67 8.67
N GLY A 24 2.91 0.33 7.66
CA GLY A 24 1.95 1.28 7.10
C GLY A 24 0.84 1.66 8.10
N LEU A 25 0.57 0.79 9.07
CA LEU A 25 -0.45 1.00 10.10
C LEU A 25 0.09 1.53 11.43
N GLN A 26 1.40 1.77 11.55
CA GLN A 26 1.94 2.41 12.74
C GLN A 26 1.66 3.91 12.72
N ASP A 27 1.39 4.46 13.89
CA ASP A 27 1.13 5.88 14.05
C ASP A 27 2.39 6.70 13.78
N PHE A 28 2.21 7.73 12.94
CA PHE A 28 3.17 8.78 12.71
C PHE A 28 2.42 10.10 12.75
N ARG A 29 2.75 10.97 13.72
CA ARG A 29 2.04 12.25 13.92
C ARG A 29 0.52 12.08 14.10
N GLY A 30 0.11 11.08 14.88
CA GLY A 30 -1.29 10.84 15.24
C GLY A 30 -2.17 10.23 14.15
N ARG A 31 -1.58 9.78 13.02
CA ARG A 31 -2.28 9.04 11.96
C ARG A 31 -1.39 7.91 11.41
N PRO A 32 -1.96 6.82 10.85
CA PRO A 32 -1.17 5.75 10.24
C PRO A 32 -0.20 6.26 9.17
N MET A 33 1.02 5.74 9.10
CA MET A 33 2.01 6.13 8.07
C MET A 33 1.46 6.06 6.64
N ALA A 34 0.69 5.02 6.32
CA ALA A 34 0.09 4.84 5.00
C ALA A 34 -0.92 5.96 4.66
N SER A 35 -1.65 6.50 5.63
CA SER A 35 -2.64 7.55 5.36
C SER A 35 -1.98 8.84 4.86
N HIS A 36 -0.79 9.17 5.36
CA HIS A 36 -0.03 10.34 4.87
C HIS A 36 0.41 10.17 3.42
N VAL A 37 0.82 8.96 3.03
CA VAL A 37 1.23 8.66 1.65
C VAL A 37 0.02 8.71 0.72
N ILE A 38 -1.08 8.07 1.12
CA ILE A 38 -2.34 8.05 0.37
C ILE A 38 -2.85 9.48 0.15
N GLU A 39 -2.97 10.29 1.20
CA GLU A 39 -3.42 11.68 1.13
C GLU A 39 -2.55 12.52 0.20
N ARG A 40 -1.23 12.29 0.21
CA ARG A 40 -0.31 13.03 -0.65
C ARG A 40 -0.36 12.58 -2.11
N LEU A 41 -0.57 11.29 -2.37
CA LEU A 41 -0.53 10.69 -3.71
C LEU A 41 -1.88 10.80 -4.45
N ALA A 42 -2.99 10.60 -3.76
CA ALA A 42 -4.34 10.55 -4.33
C ALA A 42 -4.69 11.70 -5.29
N PRO A 43 -4.39 12.99 -5.01
CA PRO A 43 -4.76 14.08 -5.93
C PRO A 43 -3.90 14.16 -7.21
N GLN A 44 -2.89 13.30 -7.37
CA GLN A 44 -1.93 13.33 -8.49
C GLN A 44 -2.15 12.20 -9.50
N VAL A 45 -3.09 11.29 -9.24
CA VAL A 45 -3.31 10.07 -10.03
C VAL A 45 -4.80 9.88 -10.30
N ASP A 46 -5.13 9.22 -11.40
CA ASP A 46 -6.53 8.97 -11.80
C ASP A 46 -7.17 7.84 -10.96
N ALA A 47 -6.36 6.91 -10.49
CA ALA A 47 -6.76 5.85 -9.57
C ALA A 47 -5.65 5.57 -8.56
N LEU A 48 -6.01 5.12 -7.36
CA LEU A 48 -5.05 4.74 -6.32
C LEU A 48 -5.37 3.34 -5.78
N LEU A 49 -4.34 2.50 -5.71
CA LEU A 49 -4.38 1.16 -5.13
C LEU A 49 -3.44 1.08 -3.91
N VAL A 50 -3.77 0.21 -2.97
CA VAL A 50 -2.90 -0.13 -1.84
C VAL A 50 -2.50 -1.59 -1.96
N ASN A 51 -1.21 -1.88 -2.10
CA ASN A 51 -0.72 -3.25 -2.05
C ASN A 51 -0.39 -3.64 -0.61
N ALA A 52 -1.04 -4.67 -0.08
CA ALA A 52 -0.83 -5.16 1.28
C ALA A 52 -1.09 -6.67 1.39
N ASN A 53 -0.19 -7.38 2.10
CA ASN A 53 -0.27 -8.84 2.30
C ASN A 53 -0.88 -9.24 3.66
N GLN A 54 -1.31 -8.25 4.44
CA GLN A 54 -1.84 -8.41 5.79
C GLN A 54 -2.70 -7.19 6.13
N ASN A 55 -3.59 -7.33 7.13
CA ASN A 55 -4.44 -6.24 7.62
C ASN A 55 -5.30 -5.56 6.53
N SER A 56 -5.76 -6.33 5.53
CA SER A 56 -6.51 -5.81 4.37
C SER A 56 -7.72 -4.96 4.77
N GLU A 57 -8.47 -5.37 5.79
CA GLU A 57 -9.63 -4.60 6.30
C GLU A 57 -9.22 -3.22 6.84
N ARG A 58 -8.09 -3.13 7.56
CA ARG A 58 -7.58 -1.86 8.10
C ARG A 58 -7.11 -0.93 7.00
N TYR A 59 -6.53 -1.48 5.93
CA TYR A 59 -6.15 -0.70 4.74
C TYR A 59 -7.38 -0.29 3.91
N ALA A 60 -8.40 -1.14 3.81
CA ALA A 60 -9.64 -0.83 3.10
C ALA A 60 -10.40 0.34 3.75
N ALA A 61 -10.21 0.57 5.06
CA ALA A 61 -10.74 1.75 5.75
C ALA A 61 -10.19 3.09 5.22
N PHE A 62 -9.09 3.09 4.44
CA PHE A 62 -8.64 4.28 3.72
C PHE A 62 -9.43 4.57 2.44
N ALA A 63 -10.50 3.81 2.15
CA ALA A 63 -11.38 3.98 1.00
C ALA A 63 -10.69 3.81 -0.37
N HIS A 64 -9.65 2.98 -0.43
CA HIS A 64 -8.96 2.58 -1.66
C HIS A 64 -8.92 1.05 -1.81
N PRO A 65 -8.97 0.52 -3.04
CA PRO A 65 -8.83 -0.91 -3.27
C PRO A 65 -7.51 -1.44 -2.70
N VAL A 66 -7.60 -2.59 -2.00
CA VAL A 66 -6.45 -3.28 -1.43
C VAL A 66 -6.18 -4.54 -2.24
N ILE A 67 -4.97 -4.65 -2.76
CA ILE A 67 -4.53 -5.79 -3.59
C ILE A 67 -3.39 -6.55 -2.88
N PRO A 68 -3.47 -7.88 -2.74
CA PRO A 68 -2.35 -8.67 -2.23
C PRO A 68 -1.31 -8.91 -3.35
N ASP A 69 -0.10 -9.34 -2.97
CA ASP A 69 0.85 -9.86 -3.94
C ASP A 69 0.27 -11.11 -4.64
N ALA A 70 0.38 -11.17 -5.97
CA ALA A 70 0.06 -12.39 -6.72
C ALA A 70 1.10 -13.51 -6.49
N ILE A 71 2.33 -13.12 -6.14
CA ILE A 71 3.44 -14.04 -5.86
C ILE A 71 3.64 -14.09 -4.34
N GLY A 72 3.41 -15.28 -3.77
CA GLY A 72 3.61 -15.52 -2.34
C GLY A 72 5.08 -15.45 -1.89
N GLY A 73 5.30 -15.58 -0.59
CA GLY A 73 6.65 -15.71 -0.01
C GLY A 73 7.39 -14.39 0.24
N TYR A 74 6.70 -13.25 0.20
CA TYR A 74 7.30 -11.92 0.41
C TYR A 74 8.49 -11.66 -0.51
N ALA A 75 8.29 -11.86 -1.81
CA ALA A 75 9.33 -11.75 -2.86
C ALA A 75 9.86 -10.32 -3.09
N GLY A 76 9.59 -9.40 -2.15
CA GLY A 76 10.10 -8.03 -2.13
C GLY A 76 9.24 -7.05 -2.92
N PRO A 77 9.70 -5.78 -3.07
CA PRO A 77 8.90 -4.71 -3.65
C PRO A 77 8.42 -4.96 -5.09
N LEU A 78 9.16 -5.76 -5.86
CA LEU A 78 8.78 -6.10 -7.24
C LEU A 78 7.51 -6.97 -7.31
N ALA A 79 7.23 -7.78 -6.29
CA ALA A 79 5.99 -8.57 -6.22
C ALA A 79 4.76 -7.67 -6.08
N GLY A 80 4.87 -6.62 -5.26
CA GLY A 80 3.82 -5.61 -5.11
C GLY A 80 3.63 -4.78 -6.37
N LEU A 81 4.71 -4.39 -7.07
CA LEU A 81 4.60 -3.72 -8.36
C LEU A 81 3.90 -4.58 -9.41
N HIS A 82 4.25 -5.87 -9.49
CA HIS A 82 3.60 -6.82 -10.39
C HIS A 82 2.10 -6.95 -10.13
N ALA A 83 1.65 -6.86 -8.86
CA ALA A 83 0.23 -6.91 -8.55
C ALA A 83 -0.56 -5.69 -9.05
N GLY A 84 0.09 -4.55 -9.28
CA GLY A 84 -0.54 -3.30 -9.73
C GLY A 84 -0.42 -3.00 -11.22
N LEU A 85 0.13 -3.93 -12.02
CA LEU A 85 0.25 -3.84 -13.47
C LEU A 85 -0.78 -4.76 -14.16
#